data_AF-A0A087TVP2-F1
#
_entry.id   AF-A0A087TVP2-F1
#
_cell.length_a   1.000
_cell.length_b   1.000
_cell.length_c   1.000
_cell.angle_alpha   90.00
_cell.angle_beta   90.00
_cell.angle_gamma   90.00
#
_symmetry.space_group_name_H-M   'P 1'
#
loop_
_entity.id
_entity.type
_entity.pdbx_description
1 polymer ?
#
loop_
_entity_poly.entity_id
_entity_poly.type
_entity_poly.pdbx_seq_one_letter_code
_entity_poly.pdbx_strand_id
1 'polypeptide(L)'
;MNLVSSRSHAIFAVHVEQTDRITLNIIRSRFQLVDLAGSERIGRSKTEGVRLKEGININLGLLSLGNVISALAEEKSHIPYRDSKLTRLLMDTLGGNCHTLLIACVNPSTDSTEETVNTLRYAGRARRIRNTPVVNNDPPEVQIQKLKERIRVLEAQLYELQSTGIIKDSSENSDLRVNIKALQNQLQAALEKIANLMENKIQVEEKFEILGEKVKALYEEIVLCVTNLSSELEEYPNANSAVQKIKERCFELMEEICKDIRSTEVMEIKDTGINVESK
;
A
#
# COMPACT_ATOMS: atom_id res chain seq x y z
N MET A 1 19.15 -12.60 32.83
CA MET A 1 19.06 -11.86 31.55
C MET A 1 20.17 -12.34 30.63
N ASN A 2 19.86 -12.58 29.35
CA ASN A 2 20.87 -12.92 28.35
C ASN A 2 21.59 -11.62 27.96
N LEU A 3 22.88 -11.48 28.31
CA LEU A 3 23.61 -10.22 28.35
C LEU A 3 23.79 -9.52 26.99
N VAL A 4 23.65 -10.25 25.88
CA VAL A 4 23.87 -9.75 24.52
C VAL A 4 22.57 -9.31 23.84
N SER A 5 21.44 -10.02 24.06
CA SER A 5 20.20 -9.74 23.35
C SER A 5 19.36 -8.61 23.95
N SER A 6 19.56 -8.25 25.23
CA SER A 6 18.75 -7.22 25.90
C SER A 6 19.13 -5.79 25.51
N ARG A 7 20.14 -5.62 24.66
CA ARG A 7 20.82 -4.34 24.39
C ARG A 7 20.78 -3.91 22.91
N SER A 8 20.14 -4.70 22.05
CA SER A 8 20.00 -4.41 20.61
C SER A 8 18.55 -4.26 20.23
N HIS A 9 18.28 -3.48 19.19
CA HIS A 9 16.97 -3.43 18.53
C HIS A 9 16.99 -4.34 17.31
N ALA A 10 15.92 -5.09 17.07
CA ALA A 10 15.73 -5.87 15.84
C ALA A 10 14.55 -5.31 15.05
N ILE A 11 14.74 -5.15 13.74
CA ILE A 11 13.69 -4.73 12.81
C ILE A 11 13.60 -5.78 11.72
N PHE A 12 12.45 -6.42 11.62
CA PHE A 12 12.10 -7.33 10.53
C PHE A 12 11.05 -6.67 9.65
N ALA A 13 11.30 -6.60 8.35
CA ALA A 13 10.42 -5.93 7.41
C ALA A 13 10.08 -6.82 6.22
N VAL A 14 8.79 -6.97 5.93
CA VAL A 14 8.26 -7.64 4.74
C VAL A 14 7.71 -6.56 3.81
N HIS A 15 8.19 -6.55 2.57
CA HIS A 15 7.70 -5.67 1.53
C HIS A 15 6.80 -6.50 0.61
N VAL A 16 5.57 -6.04 0.42
CA VAL A 16 4.60 -6.69 -0.47
C VAL A 16 4.27 -5.69 -1.57
N GLU A 17 4.44 -6.13 -2.81
CA GLU A 17 4.05 -5.40 -4.00
C GLU A 17 2.96 -6.20 -4.71
N GLN A 18 1.85 -5.54 -5.01
CA GLN A 18 0.77 -6.08 -5.81
C GLN A 18 0.67 -5.26 -7.10
N THR A 19 0.67 -5.95 -8.23
CA THR A 19 0.44 -5.35 -9.54
C THR A 19 -0.90 -5.82 -10.08
N ASP A 20 -1.78 -4.88 -10.37
CA ASP A 20 -3.00 -5.14 -11.13
C ASP A 20 -2.63 -5.52 -12.57
N ARG A 21 -3.20 -6.62 -13.08
CA ARG A 21 -2.87 -7.14 -14.41
C ARG A 21 -3.55 -6.38 -15.55
N ILE A 22 -4.64 -5.68 -15.27
CA ILE A 22 -5.44 -4.91 -16.23
C ILE A 22 -4.99 -3.46 -16.19
N THR A 23 -5.05 -2.83 -15.02
CA THR A 23 -4.75 -1.39 -14.89
C THR A 23 -3.25 -1.10 -14.79
N LEU A 24 -2.41 -2.12 -14.62
CA LEU A 24 -0.97 -2.00 -14.34
C LEU A 24 -0.62 -1.20 -13.08
N ASN A 25 -1.63 -0.86 -12.29
CA ASN A 25 -1.46 -0.12 -11.07
C ASN A 25 -0.68 -0.95 -10.05
N ILE A 26 0.26 -0.33 -9.36
CA ILE A 26 1.08 -1.01 -8.35
C ILE A 26 0.75 -0.46 -6.97
N ILE A 27 0.34 -1.35 -6.07
CA ILE A 27 0.15 -1.04 -4.66
C ILE A 27 1.31 -1.64 -3.88
N ARG A 28 1.93 -0.82 -3.04
CA ARG A 28 3.06 -1.23 -2.18
C ARG A 28 2.67 -1.16 -0.72
N SER A 29 3.01 -2.19 0.03
CA SER A 29 2.86 -2.20 1.48
C SER A 29 4.14 -2.70 2.15
N ARG A 30 4.36 -2.20 3.36
CA ARG A 30 5.51 -2.57 4.18
C ARG A 30 5.00 -2.94 5.56
N PHE A 31 5.15 -4.20 5.91
CA PHE A 31 4.90 -4.69 7.25
C PHE A 31 6.21 -4.72 8.04
N GLN A 32 6.22 -4.16 9.25
CA GLN A 32 7.41 -4.10 10.10
C GLN A 32 7.11 -4.66 11.49
N LEU A 33 7.96 -5.57 11.95
CA LEU A 33 8.02 -6.01 13.34
C LEU A 33 9.29 -5.45 13.96
N VAL A 34 9.12 -4.74 15.07
CA VAL A 34 10.21 -4.08 15.78
C VAL A 34 10.28 -4.65 17.19
N ASP A 35 11.39 -5.32 17.50
CA ASP A 35 11.73 -5.73 18.85
C ASP A 35 12.73 -4.72 19.43
N LEU A 36 12.34 -4.06 20.51
CA LEU A 36 13.12 -3.01 21.12
C LEU A 36 14.00 -3.57 22.24
N ALA A 37 15.20 -3.00 22.42
CA ALA A 37 16.03 -3.27 23.58
C ALA A 37 15.27 -2.99 24.90
N GLY A 38 15.79 -3.54 26.00
CA GLY A 38 15.22 -3.36 27.33
C GLY A 38 15.06 -1.88 27.71
N SER A 39 13.91 -1.51 28.26
CA SER A 39 13.58 -0.15 28.69
C SER A 39 14.11 0.22 30.08
N GLU A 40 14.78 -0.73 30.76
CA GLU A 40 15.28 -0.55 32.12
C GLU A 40 16.42 0.47 32.21
N ARG A 41 16.46 1.18 33.35
CA ARG A 41 17.51 2.17 33.61
C ARG A 41 18.81 1.49 34.06
N ILE A 42 19.91 1.88 33.41
CA ILE A 42 21.28 1.34 33.65
C ILE A 42 21.79 1.60 35.08
N GLY A 43 21.19 2.53 35.83
CA GLY A 43 21.59 2.88 37.20
C GLY A 43 21.56 1.72 38.22
N ARG A 44 20.92 0.59 37.89
CA ARG A 44 20.96 -0.64 38.69
C ARG A 44 22.09 -1.61 38.31
N SER A 45 22.81 -1.39 37.21
CA SER A 45 23.96 -2.21 36.82
C SER A 45 25.25 -1.58 37.36
N LYS A 46 25.92 -2.26 38.30
CA LYS A 46 27.25 -1.89 38.80
C LYS A 46 28.33 -2.17 37.74
N THR A 47 28.23 -1.58 36.56
CA THR A 47 29.19 -1.78 35.47
C THR A 47 30.01 -0.52 35.21
N GLU A 48 31.29 -0.56 35.58
CA GLU A 48 32.25 0.53 35.37
C GLU A 48 32.96 0.42 34.00
N GLY A 49 33.49 1.54 33.50
CA GLY A 49 34.38 1.58 32.32
C GLY A 49 33.67 1.55 30.96
N VAL A 50 34.25 0.84 29.98
CA VAL A 50 33.79 0.76 28.57
C VAL A 50 32.32 0.31 28.45
N ARG A 51 31.86 -0.53 29.40
CA ARG A 51 30.47 -1.01 29.48
C ARG A 51 29.46 0.08 29.87
N LEU A 52 29.88 1.11 30.59
CA LEU A 52 29.05 2.28 30.90
C LEU A 52 28.81 3.12 29.64
N LYS A 53 29.85 3.35 28.83
CA LYS A 53 29.75 4.06 27.55
C LYS A 53 28.87 3.31 26.55
N GLU A 54 28.96 1.99 26.51
CA GLU A 54 28.09 1.13 25.70
C GLU A 54 26.63 1.22 26.15
N GLY A 55 26.37 1.10 27.46
CA GLY A 55 25.02 1.28 28.02
C GLY A 55 24.41 2.64 27.70
N ILE A 56 25.19 3.72 27.84
CA ILE A 56 24.74 5.08 27.49
C ILE A 56 24.32 5.16 26.01
N ASN A 57 25.09 4.54 25.09
CA ASN A 57 24.76 4.52 23.67
C ASN A 57 23.54 3.63 23.32
N ILE A 58 23.29 2.56 24.06
CA ILE A 58 22.10 1.70 23.88
C ILE A 58 20.83 2.45 24.27
N ASN A 59 20.84 3.10 25.43
CA ASN A 59 19.69 3.87 25.90
C ASN A 59 19.48 5.16 25.12
N LEU A 60 20.45 5.61 24.32
CA LEU A 60 20.28 6.77 23.43
C LEU A 60 19.17 6.52 22.40
N GLY A 61 19.05 5.30 21.87
CA GLY A 61 17.99 4.94 20.92
C GLY A 61 16.60 5.03 21.54
N LEU A 62 16.41 4.41 22.71
CA LEU A 62 15.13 4.45 23.45
C LEU A 62 14.80 5.83 24.03
N LEU A 63 15.82 6.58 24.48
CA LEU A 63 15.66 7.96 24.94
C LEU A 63 15.16 8.84 23.80
N SER A 64 15.82 8.77 22.63
CA SER A 64 15.42 9.51 21.43
C SER A 64 14.00 9.11 21.00
N LEU A 65 13.68 7.82 21.05
CA LEU A 65 12.33 7.32 20.76
C LEU A 65 11.29 7.90 21.74
N GLY A 66 11.61 7.96 23.03
CA GLY A 66 10.77 8.58 24.04
C GLY A 66 10.57 10.08 23.84
N ASN A 67 11.60 10.79 23.37
CA ASN A 67 11.52 12.21 23.03
C ASN A 67 10.63 12.44 21.80
N VAL A 68 10.78 11.62 20.76
CA VAL A 68 9.90 11.65 19.57
C VAL A 68 8.45 11.40 19.96
N ILE A 69 8.19 10.34 20.75
CA ILE A 69 6.83 10.03 21.22
C ILE A 69 6.24 11.16 22.04
N SER A 70 7.02 11.76 22.94
CA SER A 70 6.54 12.87 23.76
C SER A 70 6.24 14.10 22.90
N ALA A 71 7.11 14.42 21.94
CA ALA A 71 6.92 15.55 21.03
C ALA A 71 5.68 15.36 20.13
N LEU A 72 5.45 14.15 19.62
CA LEU A 72 4.27 13.81 18.83
C LEU A 72 2.99 13.84 19.66
N ALA A 73 3.03 13.30 20.89
CA ALA A 73 1.89 13.29 21.80
C ALA A 73 1.50 14.69 22.32
N GLU A 74 2.41 15.66 22.22
CA GLU A 74 2.20 17.08 22.54
C GLU A 74 1.98 17.93 21.27
N GLU A 75 1.92 17.32 20.09
CA GLU A 75 1.72 17.99 18.79
C GLU A 75 2.72 19.13 18.53
N LYS A 76 3.99 18.93 18.94
CA LYS A 76 5.07 19.90 18.70
C LYS A 76 5.36 20.04 17.21
N SER A 77 5.72 21.25 16.79
CA SER A 77 6.08 21.55 15.39
C SER A 77 7.37 20.84 14.94
N HIS A 78 8.35 20.72 15.84
CA HIS A 78 9.61 20.03 15.58
C HIS A 78 9.64 18.68 16.29
N ILE A 79 9.78 17.61 15.52
CA ILE A 79 9.92 16.24 16.01
C ILE A 79 11.37 15.77 15.81
N PRO A 80 12.09 15.39 16.88
CA PRO A 80 13.53 15.11 16.83
C PRO A 80 13.87 13.70 16.30
N TYR A 81 13.34 13.32 15.14
CA TYR A 81 13.62 11.99 14.57
C TYR A 81 15.11 11.78 14.28
N ARG A 82 15.87 12.86 14.05
CA ARG A 82 17.28 12.80 13.66
C ARG A 82 18.24 12.42 14.80
N ASP A 83 17.77 12.47 16.04
CA ASP A 83 18.59 12.23 17.24
C ASP A 83 19.14 10.80 17.31
N SER A 84 18.49 9.83 16.66
CA SER A 84 19.01 8.46 16.57
C SER A 84 18.72 7.81 15.21
N LYS A 85 19.51 6.78 14.86
CA LYS A 85 19.25 5.95 13.67
C LYS A 85 17.91 5.22 13.79
N LEU A 86 17.54 4.76 14.99
CA LEU A 86 16.29 4.07 15.26
C LEU A 86 15.08 4.95 14.93
N THR A 87 15.04 6.16 15.47
CA THR A 87 13.94 7.12 15.22
C THR A 87 13.87 7.58 13.76
N ARG A 88 14.99 7.60 13.03
CA ARG A 88 15.00 7.85 11.59
C ARG A 88 14.38 6.70 10.80
N LEU A 89 14.66 5.46 11.18
CA LEU A 89 14.09 4.27 10.54
C LEU A 89 12.58 4.14 10.82
N LEU A 90 12.14 4.59 11.99
CA LEU A 90 10.74 4.54 12.44
C LEU A 90 9.96 5.84 12.18
N MET A 91 10.49 6.74 11.36
CA MET A 91 9.87 8.04 11.08
C MET A 91 8.47 7.87 10.48
N ASP A 92 8.32 6.94 9.53
CA ASP A 92 7.01 6.65 8.92
C ASP A 92 6.04 5.98 9.92
N THR A 93 6.59 5.21 10.87
CA THR A 93 5.83 4.44 11.87
C THR A 93 5.24 5.33 12.97
N LEU A 94 5.90 6.42 13.34
CA LEU A 94 5.45 7.29 14.43
C LEU A 94 5.08 8.65 13.87
N GLY A 95 3.78 8.91 13.70
CA GLY A 95 3.25 10.18 13.18
C GLY A 95 3.29 10.32 11.65
N GLY A 96 3.54 9.23 10.92
CA GLY A 96 3.65 9.21 9.46
C GLY A 96 2.61 8.33 8.77
N ASN A 97 2.95 7.85 7.57
CA ASN A 97 2.13 6.94 6.77
C ASN A 97 2.36 5.47 7.21
N CYS A 98 1.73 5.06 8.31
CA CYS A 98 1.78 3.68 8.78
C CYS A 98 0.62 3.39 9.73
N HIS A 99 0.06 2.18 9.66
CA HIS A 99 -0.76 1.65 10.75
C HIS A 99 0.17 1.06 11.82
N THR A 100 0.11 1.61 13.04
CA THR A 100 1.09 1.31 14.08
C THR A 100 0.43 0.79 15.33
N LEU A 101 0.93 -0.36 15.80
CA LEU A 101 0.55 -0.99 17.06
C LEU A 101 1.77 -1.04 17.97
N LEU A 102 1.63 -0.55 19.20
CA LEU A 102 2.63 -0.69 20.24
C LEU A 102 2.17 -1.73 21.26
N ILE A 103 3.00 -2.75 21.50
CA ILE A 103 2.78 -3.76 22.54
C ILE A 103 3.67 -3.42 23.73
N ALA A 104 3.05 -3.13 24.88
CA ALA A 104 3.76 -2.82 26.11
C ALA A 104 3.91 -4.09 26.97
N CYS A 105 5.10 -4.67 27.00
CA CYS A 105 5.42 -5.84 27.81
C CYS A 105 5.81 -5.42 29.23
N VAL A 106 5.10 -5.92 30.24
CA VAL A 106 5.32 -5.57 31.66
C VAL A 106 5.43 -6.81 32.54
N ASN A 107 6.10 -6.67 33.68
CA ASN A 107 6.23 -7.73 34.68
C ASN A 107 5.32 -7.42 35.90
N PRO A 108 4.46 -8.36 36.33
CA PRO A 108 3.58 -8.14 37.49
C PRO A 108 4.30 -8.19 38.85
N SER A 109 5.59 -8.55 38.91
CA SER A 109 6.34 -8.61 40.17
C SER A 109 6.50 -7.24 40.84
N THR A 110 6.43 -7.23 42.18
CA THR A 110 6.65 -6.04 43.02
C THR A 110 8.02 -5.40 42.79
N ASP A 111 9.05 -6.21 42.51
CA ASP A 111 10.42 -5.73 42.27
C ASP A 111 10.56 -4.90 40.98
N SER A 112 9.60 -5.09 40.06
CA SER A 112 9.55 -4.43 38.75
C SER A 112 8.51 -3.30 38.69
N THR A 113 7.86 -2.97 39.81
CA THR A 113 6.75 -1.99 39.85
C THR A 113 7.12 -0.66 39.20
N GLU A 114 8.31 -0.12 39.50
CA GLU A 114 8.77 1.15 38.95
C GLU A 114 8.88 1.12 37.42
N GLU A 115 9.49 0.07 36.86
CA GLU A 115 9.67 -0.08 35.41
C GLU A 115 8.36 -0.40 34.69
N THR A 116 7.47 -1.17 35.32
CA THR A 116 6.10 -1.40 34.84
C THR A 116 5.33 -0.08 34.73
N VAL A 117 5.39 0.78 35.76
CA VAL A 117 4.75 2.10 35.72
C VAL A 117 5.36 2.99 34.62
N ASN A 118 6.68 2.97 34.45
CA ASN A 118 7.36 3.73 33.39
C ASN A 118 6.90 3.28 31.99
N THR A 119 6.83 1.96 31.78
CA THR A 119 6.39 1.35 30.51
C THR A 119 4.94 1.69 30.20
N LEU A 120 4.05 1.63 31.19
CA LEU A 120 2.63 2.00 31.02
C LEU A 120 2.45 3.49 30.73
N ARG A 121 3.20 4.38 31.40
CA ARG A 121 3.20 5.83 31.09
C ARG A 121 3.71 6.10 29.67
N TYR A 122 4.75 5.39 29.25
CA TYR A 122 5.27 5.47 27.89
C TYR A 122 4.21 5.06 26.86
N ALA A 123 3.55 3.92 27.05
CA ALA A 123 2.45 3.46 26.20
C ALA A 123 1.27 4.45 26.20
N GLY A 124 0.95 5.04 27.35
CA GLY A 124 -0.08 6.07 27.48
C GLY A 124 0.22 7.33 26.66
N ARG A 125 1.49 7.74 26.54
CA ARG A 125 1.90 8.83 25.63
C ARG A 125 1.81 8.40 24.18
N ALA A 126 2.34 7.22 23.85
CA ALA A 126 2.33 6.68 22.49
C ALA A 126 0.90 6.55 21.92
N ARG A 127 -0.08 6.19 22.76
CA ARG A 127 -1.50 6.11 22.38
C ARG A 127 -2.08 7.44 21.87
N ARG A 128 -1.50 8.59 22.24
CA ARG A 128 -1.97 9.91 21.78
C ARG A 128 -1.46 10.30 20.39
N ILE A 129 -0.48 9.58 19.86
CA ILE A 129 0.08 9.83 18.53
C ILE A 129 -0.97 9.49 17.49
N ARG A 130 -1.20 10.41 16.54
CA ARG A 130 -2.07 10.18 15.38
C ARG A 130 -1.19 10.00 14.15
N ASN A 131 -1.33 8.84 13.52
CA ASN A 131 -0.75 8.58 12.20
C ASN A 131 -1.76 8.94 11.11
N THR A 132 -1.28 9.24 9.91
CA THR A 132 -2.09 9.49 8.72
C THR A 132 -1.78 8.45 7.65
N PRO A 133 -2.26 7.20 7.83
CA PRO A 133 -2.01 6.15 6.86
C PRO A 133 -2.75 6.44 5.55
N VAL A 134 -2.05 6.27 4.44
CA VAL A 134 -2.52 6.45 3.06
C VAL A 134 -2.04 5.25 2.25
N VAL A 135 -2.89 4.73 1.36
CA VAL A 135 -2.53 3.64 0.45
C VAL A 135 -1.38 4.08 -0.45
N ASN A 136 -0.27 3.34 -0.46
CA ASN A 136 0.84 3.64 -1.35
C ASN A 136 0.50 3.11 -2.75
N ASN A 137 -0.13 3.98 -3.52
CA ASN A 137 -0.57 3.70 -4.87
C ASN A 137 0.39 4.33 -5.88
N ASP A 138 0.88 3.54 -6.83
CA ASP A 138 1.77 3.98 -7.90
C ASP A 138 1.16 3.65 -9.27
N PRO A 139 0.27 4.53 -9.79
CA PRO A 139 -0.29 4.40 -11.13
C PRO A 139 0.79 4.38 -12.22
N PRO A 140 0.51 3.80 -13.40
CA PRO A 140 1.46 3.75 -14.51
C PRO A 140 2.02 5.13 -14.89
N GLU A 141 1.21 6.19 -14.84
CA GLU A 141 1.61 7.56 -15.17
C GLU A 141 2.69 8.07 -14.22
N VAL A 142 2.51 7.81 -12.92
CA VAL A 142 3.48 8.17 -11.87
C VAL A 142 4.77 7.36 -12.04
N GLN A 143 4.67 6.08 -12.40
CA GLN A 143 5.84 5.24 -12.67
C GLN A 143 6.65 5.76 -13.86
N ILE A 144 5.98 6.09 -14.98
CA ILE A 144 6.61 6.68 -16.17
C ILE A 144 7.29 8.00 -15.80
N GLN A 145 6.63 8.85 -15.03
CA GLN A 145 7.20 10.13 -14.61
C GLN A 145 8.45 9.94 -13.72
N LYS A 146 8.39 9.02 -12.75
CA LYS A 146 9.55 8.67 -11.90
C LYS A 146 10.73 8.16 -12.75
N LEU A 147 10.47 7.30 -13.73
CA LEU A 147 11.50 6.79 -14.64
C LEU A 147 12.09 7.89 -15.52
N LYS A 148 11.27 8.77 -16.10
CA LYS A 148 11.72 9.92 -16.90
C LYS A 148 12.61 10.86 -16.10
N GLU A 149 12.24 11.17 -14.87
CA GLU A 149 13.04 12.02 -14.00
C GLU A 149 14.37 11.34 -13.63
N ARG A 150 14.35 10.03 -13.37
CA ARG A 150 15.57 9.27 -13.08
C ARG A 150 16.54 9.29 -14.27
N ILE A 151 16.03 9.16 -15.49
CA ILE A 151 16.83 9.26 -16.72
C ILE A 151 17.47 10.65 -16.82
N ARG A 152 16.67 11.72 -16.65
CA ARG A 152 17.18 13.10 -16.70
C ARG A 152 18.32 13.33 -15.71
N VAL A 153 18.16 12.87 -14.46
CA VAL A 153 19.21 13.02 -13.43
C VAL A 153 20.48 12.25 -13.82
N LEU A 154 20.34 11.02 -14.31
CA LEU A 154 21.49 10.21 -14.73
C LEU A 154 22.20 10.80 -15.95
N GLU A 155 21.46 11.35 -16.92
CA GLU A 155 22.00 12.08 -18.07
C GLU A 155 22.78 13.32 -17.63
N ALA A 156 22.25 14.09 -16.67
CA ALA A 156 22.94 15.26 -16.11
C ALA A 156 24.24 14.87 -15.38
N GLN A 157 24.21 13.79 -14.59
CA GLN A 157 25.40 13.26 -13.93
C GLN A 157 26.47 12.82 -14.93
N LEU A 158 26.08 12.15 -16.03
CA LEU A 158 27.02 11.80 -17.09
C LEU A 158 27.63 13.05 -17.75
N TYR A 159 26.82 14.06 -18.04
CA TYR A 159 27.30 15.29 -18.64
C TYR A 159 28.28 16.03 -17.73
N GLU A 160 28.01 16.09 -16.43
CA GLU A 160 28.91 16.67 -15.43
C GLU A 160 30.23 15.89 -15.31
N LEU A 161 30.16 14.56 -15.31
CA LEU A 161 31.35 13.71 -15.28
C LEU A 161 32.17 13.79 -16.60
N GLN A 162 31.52 14.00 -17.74
CA GLN A 162 32.18 14.23 -19.03
C GLN A 162 32.83 15.62 -19.11
N SER A 163 32.15 16.65 -18.62
CA SER A 163 32.61 18.05 -18.68
C SER A 163 33.71 18.37 -17.67
N THR A 164 33.78 17.67 -16.54
CA THR A 164 34.87 17.78 -15.56
C THR A 164 36.20 17.17 -16.04
N GLY A 165 36.23 16.51 -17.19
CA GLY A 165 37.47 16.05 -17.83
C GLY A 165 38.21 14.91 -17.08
N ILE A 166 37.56 14.31 -16.07
CA ILE A 166 38.12 13.21 -15.26
C ILE A 166 38.06 11.86 -16.03
N ILE A 167 37.27 11.76 -17.10
CA ILE A 167 37.07 10.54 -17.88
C ILE A 167 38.06 10.44 -19.06
N LYS A 168 39.19 9.76 -18.83
CA LYS A 168 39.81 8.88 -19.84
C LYS A 168 39.36 7.46 -19.50
N ASP A 169 38.85 6.71 -20.50
CA ASP A 169 38.38 5.31 -20.43
C ASP A 169 38.84 4.51 -19.21
N SER A 170 38.06 4.56 -18.12
CA SER A 170 38.31 3.84 -16.88
C SER A 170 37.13 2.90 -16.55
N SER A 171 37.43 1.76 -15.93
CA SER A 171 36.52 0.63 -15.66
C SER A 171 35.21 1.01 -14.95
N GLU A 172 35.16 2.06 -14.14
CA GLU A 172 33.91 2.49 -13.46
C GLU A 172 32.91 3.16 -14.44
N ASN A 173 33.39 3.71 -15.56
CA ASN A 173 32.53 4.26 -16.61
C ASN A 173 31.87 3.18 -17.46
N SER A 174 32.45 1.98 -17.56
CA SER A 174 31.76 0.87 -18.20
C SER A 174 30.55 0.44 -17.39
N ASP A 175 30.66 0.40 -16.06
CA ASP A 175 29.56 -0.03 -15.19
C ASP A 175 28.38 0.95 -15.22
N LEU A 176 28.65 2.27 -15.21
CA LEU A 176 27.62 3.30 -15.39
C LEU A 176 26.95 3.22 -16.76
N ARG A 177 27.71 3.01 -17.84
CA ARG A 177 27.16 2.82 -19.19
C ARG A 177 26.31 1.55 -19.30
N VAL A 178 26.74 0.47 -18.66
CA VAL A 178 25.99 -0.79 -18.56
C VAL A 178 24.68 -0.57 -17.81
N ASN A 179 24.72 0.14 -16.68
CA ASN A 179 23.52 0.46 -15.89
C ASN A 179 22.52 1.33 -16.65
N ILE A 180 22.98 2.36 -17.38
CA ILE A 180 22.11 3.20 -18.21
C ILE A 180 21.47 2.39 -19.33
N LYS A 181 22.25 1.53 -20.01
CA LYS A 181 21.73 0.66 -21.06
C LYS A 181 20.72 -0.35 -20.49
N ALA A 182 20.97 -0.89 -19.30
CA ALA A 182 20.02 -1.76 -18.60
C ALA A 182 18.72 -1.03 -18.24
N LEU A 183 18.81 0.21 -17.73
CA LEU A 183 17.65 1.06 -17.43
C LEU A 183 16.87 1.47 -18.70
N GLN A 184 17.56 1.78 -19.81
CA GLN A 184 16.93 2.04 -21.10
C GLN A 184 16.18 0.80 -21.62
N ASN A 185 16.78 -0.39 -21.50
CA ASN A 185 16.13 -1.64 -21.85
C ASN A 185 14.92 -1.93 -20.95
N GLN A 186 15.02 -1.65 -19.64
CA GLN A 186 13.89 -1.76 -18.71
C GLN A 186 12.76 -0.80 -19.06
N LEU A 187 13.07 0.45 -19.44
CA LEU A 187 12.08 1.41 -19.89
C LEU A 187 11.40 0.93 -21.18
N GLN A 188 12.18 0.47 -22.16
CA GLN A 188 11.65 -0.04 -23.43
C GLN A 188 10.71 -1.22 -23.19
N ALA A 189 11.12 -2.19 -22.36
CA ALA A 189 10.29 -3.33 -21.99
C ALA A 189 9.01 -2.92 -21.23
N ALA A 190 9.10 -1.90 -20.36
CA ALA A 190 7.93 -1.36 -19.67
C ALA A 190 6.97 -0.66 -20.64
N LEU A 191 7.49 0.11 -21.61
CA LEU A 191 6.68 0.77 -22.64
C LEU A 191 5.98 -0.25 -23.55
N GLU A 192 6.68 -1.30 -23.98
CA GLU A 192 6.08 -2.40 -24.76
C GLU A 192 4.99 -3.13 -23.97
N LYS A 193 5.24 -3.39 -22.68
CA LYS A 193 4.24 -4.02 -21.81
C LYS A 193 3.00 -3.14 -21.65
N ILE A 194 3.18 -1.83 -21.51
CA ILE A 194 2.06 -0.86 -21.45
C ILE A 194 1.31 -0.83 -22.78
N ALA A 195 2.00 -0.78 -23.92
CA ALA A 195 1.37 -0.79 -25.24
C ALA A 195 0.52 -2.05 -25.45
N ASN A 196 1.06 -3.23 -25.13
CA ASN A 196 0.33 -4.50 -25.23
C ASN A 196 -0.90 -4.53 -24.30
N LEU A 197 -0.81 -3.93 -23.11
CA LEU A 197 -1.92 -3.91 -22.17
C LEU A 197 -2.99 -2.87 -22.54
N MET A 198 -2.60 -1.73 -23.12
CA MET A 198 -3.54 -0.79 -23.73
C MET A 198 -4.29 -1.45 -24.90
N GLU A 199 -3.59 -2.21 -25.74
CA GLU A 199 -4.21 -2.94 -26.85
C GLU A 199 -5.19 -4.01 -26.35
N ASN A 200 -4.79 -4.81 -25.34
CA ASN A 200 -5.68 -5.77 -24.71
C ASN A 200 -6.90 -5.10 -24.06
N LYS A 201 -6.71 -3.95 -23.41
CA LYS A 201 -7.80 -3.19 -22.79
C LYS A 201 -8.81 -2.75 -23.85
N ILE A 202 -8.36 -2.15 -24.95
CA ILE A 202 -9.23 -1.72 -26.06
C ILE A 202 -10.00 -2.93 -26.61
N GLN A 203 -9.34 -4.08 -26.82
CA GLN A 203 -10.01 -5.29 -27.30
C GLN A 203 -11.07 -5.84 -26.31
N VAL A 204 -10.86 -5.66 -25.00
CA VAL A 204 -11.84 -6.06 -23.99
C VAL A 204 -13.02 -5.09 -23.96
N GLU A 205 -12.77 -3.78 -24.03
CA GLU A 205 -13.80 -2.74 -24.11
C GLU A 205 -14.69 -2.94 -25.35
N GLU A 206 -14.10 -3.18 -26.53
CA GLU A 206 -14.84 -3.47 -27.77
C GLU A 206 -15.69 -4.74 -27.64
N LYS A 207 -15.15 -5.82 -27.06
CA LYS A 207 -15.90 -7.06 -26.84
C LYS A 207 -17.04 -6.88 -25.85
N PHE A 208 -16.86 -6.04 -24.84
CA PHE A 208 -17.89 -5.75 -23.85
C PHE A 208 -19.03 -4.94 -24.45
N GLU A 209 -18.71 -3.95 -25.30
CA GLU A 209 -19.70 -3.16 -26.04
C GLU A 209 -20.55 -4.06 -26.97
N ILE A 210 -19.90 -4.93 -27.75
CA ILE A 210 -20.58 -5.92 -28.61
C ILE A 210 -21.46 -6.87 -27.78
N LEU A 211 -20.99 -7.31 -26.60
CA LEU A 211 -21.76 -8.17 -25.72
C LEU A 211 -23.00 -7.44 -25.17
N GLY A 212 -22.85 -6.16 -24.80
CA GLY A 212 -23.95 -5.31 -24.38
C GLY A 212 -25.04 -5.16 -25.43
N GLU A 213 -24.65 -4.92 -26.69
CA GLU A 213 -25.61 -4.86 -27.81
C GLU A 213 -26.34 -6.20 -28.03
N LYS A 214 -25.63 -7.33 -27.94
CA LYS A 214 -26.23 -8.66 -28.08
C LYS A 214 -27.24 -8.97 -26.98
N VAL A 215 -26.91 -8.63 -25.72
CA VAL A 215 -27.82 -8.81 -24.58
C VAL A 215 -29.08 -7.98 -24.78
N LYS A 216 -28.95 -6.75 -25.26
CA LYS A 216 -30.10 -5.87 -25.55
C LYS A 216 -30.99 -6.43 -26.67
N ALA A 217 -30.39 -6.92 -27.76
CA ALA A 217 -31.14 -7.53 -28.86
C ALA A 217 -31.91 -8.79 -28.41
N LEU A 218 -31.27 -9.65 -27.62
CA LEU A 218 -31.91 -10.85 -27.08
C LEU A 218 -33.10 -10.50 -26.17
N TYR A 219 -32.99 -9.41 -25.41
CA TYR A 219 -34.09 -8.92 -24.59
C TYR A 219 -35.29 -8.47 -25.41
N GLU A 220 -35.06 -7.67 -26.46
CA GLU A 220 -36.13 -7.21 -27.35
C GLU A 220 -36.87 -8.40 -27.99
N GLU A 221 -36.13 -9.46 -28.36
CA GLU A 221 -36.69 -10.70 -28.92
C GLU A 221 -37.53 -11.49 -27.89
N ILE A 222 -37.04 -11.63 -26.65
CA ILE A 222 -37.77 -12.29 -25.55
C ILE A 222 -39.06 -11.53 -25.24
N VAL A 223 -39.01 -10.20 -25.15
CA VAL A 223 -40.19 -9.38 -24.87
C VAL A 223 -41.25 -9.57 -25.96
N LEU A 224 -40.85 -9.55 -27.23
CA LEU A 224 -41.75 -9.75 -28.37
C LEU A 224 -42.38 -11.15 -28.34
N CYS A 225 -41.58 -12.18 -28.09
CA CYS A 225 -42.05 -13.57 -27.99
C CYS A 225 -43.08 -13.75 -26.88
N VAL A 226 -42.82 -13.18 -25.69
CA VAL A 226 -43.74 -13.22 -24.55
C VAL A 226 -45.03 -12.44 -24.84
N THR A 227 -44.96 -11.29 -25.52
CA THR A 227 -46.17 -10.55 -25.91
C THR A 227 -47.03 -11.32 -26.91
N ASN A 228 -46.41 -11.99 -27.89
CA ASN A 228 -47.13 -12.80 -28.87
C ASN A 228 -47.80 -14.02 -28.21
N LEU A 229 -47.07 -14.76 -27.35
CA LEU A 229 -47.65 -15.85 -26.58
C LEU A 229 -48.81 -15.39 -25.69
N SER A 230 -48.68 -14.22 -25.07
CA SER A 230 -49.76 -13.66 -24.24
C SER A 230 -51.03 -13.42 -25.08
N SER A 231 -50.89 -12.89 -26.29
CA SER A 231 -52.01 -12.65 -27.22
C SER A 231 -52.65 -13.94 -27.73
N GLU A 232 -51.87 -14.98 -28.04
CA GLU A 232 -52.40 -16.28 -28.49
C GLU A 232 -53.12 -17.05 -27.36
N LEU A 233 -52.80 -16.74 -26.10
CA LEU A 233 -53.35 -17.43 -24.91
C LEU A 233 -54.54 -16.69 -24.26
N GLU A 234 -54.98 -15.55 -24.82
CA GLU A 234 -56.21 -14.87 -24.41
C GLU A 234 -57.48 -15.73 -24.59
N GLU A 235 -57.43 -16.73 -25.48
CA GLU A 235 -58.52 -17.70 -25.69
C GLU A 235 -58.56 -18.83 -24.63
N TYR A 236 -57.55 -18.94 -23.74
CA TYR A 236 -57.42 -20.02 -22.75
C TYR A 236 -57.08 -19.49 -21.33
N PRO A 237 -58.09 -19.21 -20.46
CA PRO A 237 -57.91 -18.47 -19.20
C PRO A 237 -57.01 -19.15 -18.16
N ASN A 238 -56.89 -20.48 -18.17
CA ASN A 238 -56.00 -21.21 -17.24
C ASN A 238 -54.52 -21.14 -17.64
N ALA A 239 -54.21 -20.95 -18.93
CA ALA A 239 -52.84 -20.83 -19.42
C ALA A 239 -52.28 -19.41 -19.24
N ASN A 240 -53.16 -18.40 -19.24
CA ASN A 240 -52.80 -16.99 -19.10
C ASN A 240 -52.07 -16.68 -17.75
N SER A 241 -52.45 -17.34 -16.65
CA SER A 241 -51.77 -17.18 -15.35
C SER A 241 -50.32 -17.69 -15.35
N ALA A 242 -50.03 -18.78 -16.07
CA ALA A 242 -48.67 -19.32 -16.17
C ALA A 242 -47.76 -18.43 -17.04
N VAL A 243 -48.31 -17.87 -18.12
CA VAL A 243 -47.61 -16.93 -19.01
C VAL A 243 -47.28 -15.63 -18.29
N GLN A 244 -48.21 -15.10 -17.49
CA GLN A 244 -47.99 -13.91 -16.67
C GLN A 244 -46.81 -14.09 -15.70
N LYS A 245 -46.70 -15.27 -15.05
CA LYS A 245 -45.59 -15.60 -14.15
C LYS A 245 -44.25 -15.73 -14.88
N ILE A 246 -44.24 -16.28 -16.10
CA ILE A 246 -43.02 -16.35 -16.91
C ILE A 246 -42.58 -14.93 -17.31
N LYS A 247 -43.53 -14.06 -17.68
CA LYS A 247 -43.26 -12.66 -18.02
C LYS A 247 -42.66 -11.87 -16.86
N GLU A 248 -43.22 -12.01 -15.67
CA GLU A 248 -42.69 -11.41 -14.43
C GLU A 248 -41.28 -11.94 -14.12
N ARG A 249 -41.06 -13.27 -14.22
CA ARG A 249 -39.75 -13.86 -13.95
C ARG A 249 -38.68 -13.44 -14.96
N CYS A 250 -39.03 -13.31 -16.24
CA CYS A 250 -38.12 -12.78 -17.26
C CYS A 250 -37.78 -11.30 -17.01
N PHE A 251 -38.72 -10.51 -16.51
CA PHE A 251 -38.47 -9.11 -16.14
C PHE A 251 -37.53 -8.99 -14.94
N GLU A 252 -37.73 -9.81 -13.90
CA GLU A 252 -36.85 -9.85 -12.72
C GLU A 252 -35.41 -10.26 -13.07
N LEU A 253 -35.24 -11.34 -13.85
CA LEU A 253 -33.92 -11.81 -14.29
C LEU A 253 -33.20 -10.75 -15.14
N MET A 254 -33.96 -9.97 -15.92
CA MET A 254 -33.41 -8.85 -16.68
C MET A 254 -32.98 -7.68 -15.82
N GLU A 255 -33.73 -7.33 -14.77
CA GLU A 255 -33.29 -6.33 -13.80
C GLU A 255 -32.04 -6.78 -13.04
N GLU A 256 -31.93 -8.07 -12.70
CA GLU A 256 -30.71 -8.65 -12.09
C GLU A 256 -29.52 -8.55 -13.05
N ILE A 257 -29.67 -9.00 -14.30
CA ILE A 257 -28.59 -8.93 -15.30
C ILE A 257 -28.20 -7.47 -15.59
N CYS A 258 -29.16 -6.55 -15.71
CA CYS A 258 -28.87 -5.13 -15.91
C CYS A 258 -28.19 -4.50 -14.69
N LYS A 259 -28.56 -4.90 -13.47
CA LYS A 259 -27.85 -4.51 -12.24
C LYS A 259 -26.45 -5.06 -12.21
N ASP A 260 -26.23 -6.29 -12.67
CA ASP A 260 -24.91 -6.91 -12.71
C ASP A 260 -24.01 -6.32 -13.80
N ILE A 261 -24.56 -5.96 -14.96
CA ILE A 261 -23.85 -5.23 -16.03
C ILE A 261 -23.51 -3.80 -15.58
N ARG A 262 -24.47 -3.09 -14.99
CA ARG A 262 -24.22 -1.75 -14.41
C ARG A 262 -23.30 -1.82 -13.21
N SER A 263 -23.31 -2.91 -12.43
CA SER A 263 -22.35 -3.10 -11.35
C SER A 263 -20.97 -3.47 -11.88
N THR A 264 -20.84 -3.96 -13.13
CA THR A 264 -19.54 -4.12 -13.82
C THR A 264 -19.03 -2.82 -14.43
N GLU A 265 -19.87 -1.99 -15.06
CA GLU A 265 -19.52 -0.59 -15.43
C GLU A 265 -19.21 0.27 -14.19
N VAL A 266 -19.93 0.02 -13.08
CA VAL A 266 -19.65 0.64 -11.80
C VAL A 266 -18.50 -0.04 -11.09
N MET A 267 -18.09 -1.28 -11.39
CA MET A 267 -16.81 -1.87 -10.92
C MET A 267 -15.64 -1.30 -11.73
N GLU A 268 -15.80 -0.90 -12.99
CA GLU A 268 -14.81 -0.03 -13.65
C GLU A 268 -14.67 1.35 -12.96
N ILE A 269 -15.67 1.76 -12.15
CA ILE A 269 -15.67 2.97 -11.32
C ILE A 269 -15.61 2.67 -9.80
N LYS A 270 -15.56 1.41 -9.34
CA LYS A 270 -15.56 0.99 -7.91
C LYS A 270 -14.50 -0.03 -7.56
N ASP A 271 -13.88 -0.73 -8.51
CA ASP A 271 -12.53 -1.29 -8.38
C ASP A 271 -11.46 -0.18 -8.46
N THR A 272 -11.86 1.07 -8.70
CA THR A 272 -11.14 2.27 -8.26
C THR A 272 -11.24 2.51 -6.74
N GLY A 273 -11.93 1.63 -5.99
CA GLY A 273 -11.71 1.38 -4.58
C GLY A 273 -11.84 2.58 -3.64
N ILE A 274 -12.69 3.57 -3.95
CA ILE A 274 -13.12 4.56 -2.96
C ILE A 274 -14.33 3.98 -2.23
N ASN A 275 -14.10 3.32 -1.08
CA ASN A 275 -15.16 3.05 -0.12
C ASN A 275 -14.95 3.96 1.10
N VAL A 276 -15.60 5.13 1.06
CA VAL A 276 -15.86 5.94 2.24
C VAL A 276 -17.07 5.32 2.93
N GLU A 277 -16.83 4.42 3.88
CA GLU A 277 -17.84 4.10 4.89
C GLU A 277 -17.61 4.96 6.12
N SER A 278 -18.45 5.99 6.19
CA SER A 278 -18.85 6.69 7.40
C SER A 278 -19.41 5.71 8.43
N LYS A 279 -18.78 5.68 9.61
CA LYS A 279 -19.47 5.52 10.89
C LYS A 279 -19.53 6.88 11.59
#